data_AF-A0A379WUL7-F1
#
_entry.id   AF-A0A379WUL7-F1
#
_cell.length_a   1.000
_cell.length_b   1.000
_cell.length_c   1.000
_cell.angle_alpha   90.00
_cell.angle_beta   90.00
_cell.angle_gamma   90.00
#
_symmetry.space_group_name_H-M   'P 1'
#
loop_
_entity.id
_entity.type
_entity.pdbx_description
1 polymer ?
#
loop_
_entity_poly.entity_id
_entity_poly.type
_entity_poly.pdbx_seq_one_letter_code
_entity_poly.pdbx_strand_id
1 'polypeptide(L)'
;MGVEYIISERLFKTLPPEEKKLWHSHQYEVKSGSLVAPGLPQVADKALMSKIVNTYGKTWHTWHTDRDKTLPMGIPALMMGFTGDGQLDPALLADRDRRLGIDTQAIKRERQDLPEHPVVKGLTPGSRGGYPATACSGLWRTRRGDTAHFGTSEQSRQ
;
A
#
# COMPACT_ATOMS: atom_id res chain seq x y z
N MET A 1 -4.42 -7.43 -8.39
CA MET A 1 -3.82 -8.58 -7.70
C MET A 1 -2.31 -8.56 -7.88
N GLY A 2 -1.57 -8.97 -6.87
CA GLY A 2 -0.11 -8.99 -6.87
C GLY A 2 0.47 -9.78 -5.71
N VAL A 3 1.80 -9.78 -5.63
CA VAL A 3 2.57 -10.37 -4.54
C VAL A 3 3.44 -9.28 -3.92
N GLU A 4 3.42 -9.22 -2.59
CA GLU A 4 4.29 -8.37 -1.80
C GLU A 4 5.30 -9.23 -1.02
N TYR A 5 6.57 -8.85 -1.12
CA TYR A 5 7.63 -9.38 -0.28
C TYR A 5 7.89 -8.41 0.87
N ILE A 6 7.86 -8.92 2.10
CA ILE A 6 8.11 -8.13 3.30
C ILE A 6 9.40 -8.62 3.95
N ILE A 7 10.34 -7.70 4.18
CA ILE A 7 11.61 -8.00 4.87
C ILE A 7 11.83 -7.08 6.06
N SER A 8 12.58 -7.57 7.04
CA SER A 8 13.05 -6.76 8.16
C SER A 8 14.00 -5.65 7.70
N GLU A 9 14.05 -4.55 8.45
CA GLU A 9 15.05 -3.50 8.26
C GLU A 9 16.49 -4.05 8.21
N ARG A 10 16.80 -5.06 9.02
CA ARG A 10 18.14 -5.71 9.04
C ARG A 10 18.52 -6.24 7.66
N LEU A 11 17.62 -6.95 7.00
CA LEU A 11 17.85 -7.50 5.65
C LEU A 11 17.82 -6.39 4.60
N PHE A 12 16.93 -5.42 4.74
CA PHE A 12 16.86 -4.28 3.83
C PHE A 12 18.19 -3.52 3.77
N LYS A 13 18.83 -3.29 4.93
CA LYS A 13 20.13 -2.59 5.01
C LYS A 13 21.24 -3.29 4.22
N THR A 14 21.19 -4.62 4.10
CA THR A 14 22.20 -5.39 3.34
C THR A 14 21.97 -5.40 1.82
N LEU A 15 20.84 -4.88 1.33
CA LEU A 15 20.56 -4.86 -0.11
C LEU A 15 21.48 -3.89 -0.87
N PRO A 16 21.86 -4.23 -2.12
CA PRO A 16 22.54 -3.31 -3.02
C PRO A 16 21.72 -2.03 -3.26
N PRO A 17 22.36 -0.88 -3.52
CA PRO A 17 21.66 0.39 -3.74
C PRO A 17 20.60 0.36 -4.83
N GLU A 18 20.85 -0.34 -5.94
CA GLU A 18 19.86 -0.47 -7.03
C GLU A 18 18.65 -1.29 -6.63
N GLU A 19 18.85 -2.38 -5.89
CA GLU A 19 17.76 -3.21 -5.40
C GLU A 19 16.89 -2.43 -4.43
N LYS A 20 17.48 -1.63 -3.52
CA LYS A 20 16.75 -0.80 -2.55
C LYS A 20 15.71 0.12 -3.19
N LYS A 21 15.94 0.58 -4.43
CA LYS A 21 14.99 1.46 -5.17
C LYS A 21 13.65 0.77 -5.46
N LEU A 22 13.60 -0.56 -5.40
CA LEU A 22 12.40 -1.35 -5.64
C LEU A 22 11.56 -1.58 -4.38
N TRP A 23 11.96 -1.01 -3.24
CA TRP A 23 11.33 -1.24 -1.94
C TRP A 23 10.83 0.06 -1.33
N HIS A 24 9.78 -0.02 -0.52
CA HIS A 24 9.24 1.08 0.27
C HIS A 24 9.17 0.70 1.75
N SER A 25 9.12 1.70 2.63
CA SER A 25 8.90 1.50 4.07
C SER A 25 7.40 1.45 4.37
N HIS A 26 6.97 0.52 5.22
CA HIS A 26 5.57 0.47 5.68
C HIS A 26 5.25 1.47 6.79
N GLN A 27 6.26 2.17 7.33
CA GLN A 27 6.13 3.02 8.50
C GLN A 27 4.99 4.03 8.36
N TYR A 28 4.93 4.76 7.23
CA TYR A 28 3.90 5.78 7.03
C TYR A 28 2.51 5.15 6.98
N GLU A 29 2.31 4.07 6.23
CA GLU A 29 0.99 3.44 6.08
C GLU A 29 0.47 2.90 7.41
N VAL A 30 1.37 2.32 8.21
CA VAL A 30 1.05 1.87 9.57
C VAL A 30 0.69 3.05 10.47
N LYS A 31 1.54 4.08 10.54
CA LYS A 31 1.36 5.20 11.48
C LYS A 31 0.22 6.13 11.08
N SER A 32 -0.06 6.28 9.79
CA SER A 32 -1.17 7.10 9.28
C SER A 32 -2.54 6.45 9.45
N GLY A 33 -2.59 5.14 9.72
CA GLY A 33 -3.84 4.37 9.76
C GLY A 33 -4.39 3.99 8.39
N SER A 34 -3.62 4.18 7.32
CA SER A 34 -4.02 3.78 5.96
C SER A 34 -3.86 2.26 5.73
N LEU A 35 -2.93 1.60 6.41
CA LEU A 35 -2.83 0.14 6.44
C LEU A 35 -3.60 -0.44 7.62
N VAL A 36 -4.52 -1.35 7.37
CA VAL A 36 -5.33 -2.04 8.39
C VAL A 36 -5.44 -3.52 8.04
N ALA A 37 -5.67 -4.36 9.05
CA ALA A 37 -6.03 -5.76 8.86
C ALA A 37 -7.56 -5.91 9.08
N PRO A 38 -8.38 -5.92 8.01
CA PRO A 38 -9.83 -5.98 8.13
C PRO A 38 -10.31 -7.23 8.87
N GLY A 39 -11.32 -7.09 9.71
CA GLY A 39 -11.93 -8.20 10.46
C GLY A 39 -11.18 -8.61 11.73
N LEU A 40 -10.02 -8.02 12.03
CA LEU A 40 -9.35 -8.22 13.32
C LEU A 40 -9.86 -7.21 14.37
N PRO A 41 -9.97 -7.63 15.65
CA PRO A 41 -10.12 -6.69 16.76
C PRO A 41 -8.96 -5.71 16.79
N GLN A 42 -9.23 -4.47 17.18
CA GLN A 42 -8.26 -3.37 17.19
C GLN A 42 -6.95 -3.70 17.93
N VAL A 43 -7.02 -4.41 19.06
CA VAL A 43 -5.82 -4.83 19.82
C VAL A 43 -4.96 -5.81 19.00
N ALA A 44 -5.59 -6.73 18.27
CA ALA A 44 -4.90 -7.69 17.42
C ALA A 44 -4.31 -7.02 16.17
N ASP A 45 -5.04 -6.09 15.56
CA ASP A 45 -4.54 -5.24 14.47
C ASP A 45 -3.31 -4.44 14.92
N LYS A 46 -3.37 -3.73 16.05
CA LYS A 46 -2.23 -2.97 16.58
C LYS A 46 -1.03 -3.87 16.87
N ALA A 47 -1.27 -5.06 17.43
CA ALA A 47 -0.21 -6.04 17.68
C ALA A 47 0.45 -6.52 16.36
N LEU A 48 -0.33 -6.72 15.29
CA LEU A 48 0.20 -7.04 13.97
C LEU A 48 1.01 -5.86 13.40
N MET A 49 0.46 -4.65 13.47
CA MET A 49 1.10 -3.43 12.96
C MET A 49 2.43 -3.12 13.64
N SER A 50 2.59 -3.47 14.92
CA SER A 50 3.88 -3.36 15.62
C SER A 50 4.98 -4.22 14.99
N LYS A 51 4.63 -5.32 14.30
CA LYS A 51 5.58 -6.17 13.57
C LYS A 51 5.85 -5.67 12.15
N ILE A 52 4.98 -4.82 11.60
CA ILE A 52 5.07 -4.31 10.22
C ILE A 52 5.72 -2.93 10.16
N VAL A 53 5.56 -2.07 11.17
CA VAL A 53 5.98 -0.65 11.13
C VAL A 53 7.45 -0.43 10.71
N ASN A 54 8.36 -1.34 11.06
CA ASN A 54 9.80 -1.25 10.74
C ASN A 54 10.23 -2.23 9.63
N THR A 55 9.30 -2.65 8.77
CA THR A 55 9.57 -3.55 7.64
C THR A 55 9.53 -2.81 6.30
N TYR A 56 10.09 -3.44 5.28
CA TYR A 56 10.16 -2.93 3.93
C TYR A 56 9.43 -3.86 2.96
N GLY A 57 8.62 -3.29 2.08
CA GLY A 57 7.80 -3.98 1.09
C GLY A 57 8.35 -3.83 -0.33
N LYS A 58 8.29 -4.90 -1.12
CA LYS A 58 8.45 -4.86 -2.58
C LYS A 58 7.26 -5.56 -3.22
N THR A 59 6.50 -4.81 -4.02
CA THR A 59 5.20 -5.26 -4.49
C THR A 59 5.12 -5.29 -6.01
N TRP A 60 4.79 -6.44 -6.56
CA TRP A 60 4.56 -6.65 -7.99
C TRP A 60 3.10 -6.96 -8.25
N HIS A 61 2.41 -6.07 -8.95
CA HIS A 61 1.05 -6.30 -9.42
C HIS A 61 1.09 -6.98 -10.78
N THR A 62 0.40 -8.12 -10.88
CA THR A 62 0.28 -8.90 -12.12
C THR A 62 -1.11 -8.77 -12.76
N TRP A 63 -2.07 -8.18 -12.03
CA TRP A 63 -3.39 -7.87 -12.57
C TRP A 63 -3.91 -6.52 -12.04
N HIS A 64 -4.13 -5.58 -12.95
CA HIS A 64 -4.68 -4.25 -12.68
C HIS A 64 -6.21 -4.26 -12.86
N THR A 65 -6.93 -4.56 -11.78
CA THR A 65 -8.41 -4.67 -11.77
C THR A 65 -9.11 -3.31 -11.84
N ASP A 66 -8.38 -2.23 -11.62
CA ASP A 66 -8.81 -0.83 -11.67
C ASP A 66 -8.92 -0.26 -13.10
N ARG A 67 -8.55 -1.04 -14.13
CA ARG A 67 -8.50 -0.61 -15.54
C ARG A 67 -9.52 -1.29 -16.44
N ASP A 68 -10.69 -1.66 -15.91
CA ASP A 68 -11.74 -2.36 -16.66
C ASP A 68 -11.24 -3.66 -17.33
N LYS A 69 -10.21 -4.29 -16.76
CA LYS A 69 -9.61 -5.54 -17.29
C LYS A 69 -10.28 -6.75 -16.65
N THR A 70 -11.04 -7.48 -17.46
CA THR A 70 -11.66 -8.76 -17.07
C THR A 70 -10.63 -9.89 -16.88
N LEU A 71 -9.46 -9.79 -17.50
CA LEU A 71 -8.38 -10.78 -17.45
C LEU A 71 -7.04 -10.15 -17.01
N PRO A 72 -6.12 -10.92 -16.40
CA PRO A 72 -4.79 -10.47 -15.96
C PRO A 72 -3.81 -10.30 -17.14
N MET A 73 -4.14 -9.41 -18.08
CA MET A 73 -3.36 -9.17 -19.28
C MET A 73 -2.34 -8.04 -19.09
N GLY A 74 -1.14 -8.24 -19.63
CA GLY A 74 -0.06 -7.26 -19.67
C GLY A 74 1.16 -7.66 -18.84
N ILE A 75 2.11 -6.74 -18.70
CA ILE A 75 3.33 -6.95 -17.92
C ILE A 75 3.08 -6.66 -16.43
N PRO A 76 3.79 -7.36 -15.51
CA PRO A 76 3.80 -7.00 -14.11
C PRO A 76 4.31 -5.57 -13.90
N ALA A 77 3.74 -4.87 -12.93
CA ALA A 77 4.13 -3.52 -12.55
C ALA A 77 4.61 -3.46 -11.10
N LEU A 78 5.72 -2.74 -10.89
CA LEU A 78 6.18 -2.40 -9.55
C LEU A 78 5.23 -1.36 -8.94
N MET A 79 4.78 -1.63 -7.71
CA MET A 79 3.94 -0.72 -6.93
C MET A 79 4.66 -0.33 -5.65
N MET A 80 4.51 0.94 -5.28
CA MET A 80 5.07 1.50 -4.06
C MET A 80 3.94 1.79 -3.08
N GLY A 81 4.15 1.50 -1.80
CA GLY A 81 3.26 1.95 -0.73
C GLY A 81 3.34 3.45 -0.52
N PHE A 82 2.42 3.98 0.29
CA PHE A 82 2.41 5.40 0.63
C PHE A 82 3.50 5.72 1.65
N THR A 83 4.28 6.78 1.41
CA THR A 83 5.39 7.18 2.27
C THR A 83 5.20 8.58 2.86
N GLY A 84 4.08 9.25 2.59
CA GLY A 84 3.84 10.61 3.03
C GLY A 84 2.42 11.11 2.75
N ASP A 85 2.10 12.22 3.40
CA ASP A 85 0.80 12.88 3.26
C ASP A 85 0.56 13.36 1.82
N GLY A 86 -0.71 13.39 1.41
CA GLY A 86 -1.13 13.84 0.08
C GLY A 86 -0.96 12.82 -1.05
N GLN A 87 -0.38 11.64 -0.79
CA GLN A 87 -0.28 10.57 -1.79
C GLN A 87 -1.56 9.72 -1.91
N LEU A 88 -2.39 9.71 -0.86
CA LEU A 88 -3.64 8.96 -0.81
C LEU A 88 -4.84 9.86 -1.14
N ASP A 89 -5.75 9.40 -1.99
CA ASP A 89 -7.01 10.09 -2.29
C ASP A 89 -7.93 10.06 -1.04
N PRO A 90 -8.27 11.23 -0.46
CA PRO A 90 -9.13 11.31 0.71
C PRO A 90 -10.52 10.68 0.51
N ALA A 91 -11.06 10.72 -0.72
CA ALA A 91 -12.37 10.15 -1.01
C ALA A 91 -12.34 8.61 -0.93
N LEU A 92 -11.26 7.98 -1.42
CA LEU A 92 -11.08 6.53 -1.35
C LEU A 92 -10.82 6.06 0.09
N LEU A 93 -10.06 6.85 0.87
CA LEU A 93 -9.85 6.57 2.28
C LEU A 93 -11.17 6.63 3.07
N ALA A 94 -11.98 7.67 2.86
CA ALA A 94 -13.28 7.81 3.51
C ALA A 94 -14.26 6.70 3.11
N ASP A 95 -14.22 6.25 1.85
CA ASP A 95 -15.02 5.12 1.38
C ASP A 95 -14.63 3.80 2.05
N ARG A 96 -13.32 3.52 2.14
CA ARG A 96 -12.79 2.38 2.87
C ARG A 96 -13.27 2.39 4.34
N ASP A 97 -13.19 3.54 5.00
CA ASP A 97 -13.59 3.70 6.40
C ASP A 97 -15.07 3.37 6.60
N ARG A 98 -15.95 3.87 5.72
CA ARG A 98 -17.38 3.48 5.73
C ARG A 98 -17.58 1.98 5.53
N ARG A 99 -16.91 1.39 4.54
CA ARG A 99 -17.08 -0.04 4.19
C ARG A 99 -16.60 -0.98 5.28
N LEU A 100 -15.55 -0.59 6.00
CA LEU A 100 -14.97 -1.39 7.08
C LEU A 100 -15.49 -1.01 8.47
N GLY A 101 -16.26 0.09 8.60
CA GLY A 101 -16.76 0.58 9.88
C GLY A 101 -15.66 1.07 10.82
N ILE A 102 -14.63 1.73 10.29
CA ILE A 102 -13.44 2.19 11.03
C ILE A 102 -13.23 3.70 10.90
N ASP A 103 -12.40 4.27 11.77
CA ASP A 103 -11.95 5.67 11.71
C ASP A 103 -10.42 5.74 11.59
N THR A 104 -9.92 6.17 10.43
CA THR A 104 -8.49 6.35 10.18
C THR A 104 -7.81 7.24 11.23
N GLN A 105 -8.46 8.33 11.66
CA GLN A 105 -7.87 9.26 12.61
C GLN A 105 -7.79 8.65 14.02
N ALA A 106 -8.78 7.82 14.40
CA ALA A 106 -8.70 7.05 15.63
C ALA A 106 -7.54 6.04 15.59
N ILE A 107 -7.43 5.28 14.51
CA ILE A 107 -6.34 4.30 14.30
C ILE A 107 -4.98 5.00 14.33
N LYS A 108 -4.85 6.15 13.66
CA LYS A 108 -3.63 6.98 13.69
C LYS A 108 -3.24 7.35 15.11
N ARG A 109 -4.19 7.85 15.92
CA ARG A 109 -3.96 8.21 17.33
C ARG A 109 -3.50 7.02 18.15
N GLU A 110 -4.16 5.87 17.99
CA GLU A 110 -3.84 4.64 18.72
C GLU A 110 -2.48 4.05 18.41
N ARG A 111 -1.93 4.33 17.23
CA ARG A 111 -0.63 3.82 16.77
C ARG A 111 0.51 4.82 16.97
N GLN A 112 0.26 5.98 17.59
CA GLN A 112 1.29 6.99 17.84
C GLN A 112 2.44 6.46 18.71
N ASP A 113 2.16 5.52 19.62
CA ASP A 113 3.10 4.88 20.54
C ASP A 113 3.90 3.73 19.91
N LEU A 114 3.56 3.27 18.69
CA LEU A 114 4.33 2.23 18.03
C LEU A 114 5.76 2.72 17.77
N PRO A 115 6.79 1.97 18.22
CA PRO A 115 8.18 2.35 18.08
C PRO A 115 8.59 2.29 16.60
N GLU A 116 9.06 3.41 16.08
CA GLU A 116 9.47 3.56 14.69
C GLU A 116 10.95 3.91 14.56
N HIS A 117 11.61 3.34 13.57
CA HIS A 117 13.00 3.66 13.25
C HIS A 117 13.06 4.70 12.12
N PRO A 118 14.10 5.54 12.04
CA PRO A 118 14.27 6.45 10.92
C PRO A 118 14.30 5.72 9.57
N VAL A 119 13.45 6.13 8.62
CA VAL A 119 13.50 5.60 7.24
C VAL A 119 14.87 5.88 6.62
N VAL A 120 15.42 4.88 5.94
CA VAL A 120 16.67 5.04 5.17
C VAL A 120 16.46 6.09 4.06
N LYS A 121 17.32 7.12 4.04
CA LYS A 121 17.27 8.22 3.05
C LYS A 121 17.34 7.67 1.62
N GLY A 122 16.51 8.21 0.73
CA GLY A 122 16.49 7.88 -0.70
C GLY A 122 15.36 6.94 -1.17
N LEU A 123 14.46 6.54 -0.25
CA LEU A 123 13.31 5.67 -0.55
C LEU A 123 11.97 6.39 -0.59
N THR A 124 11.95 7.68 -0.28
CA THR A 124 10.77 8.52 -0.41
C THR A 124 10.59 8.88 -1.90
N PRO A 125 9.46 8.49 -2.54
CA PRO A 125 9.11 9.02 -3.85
C PRO A 125 8.97 10.54 -3.73
N GLY A 126 9.92 11.28 -4.31
CA GLY A 126 9.99 12.74 -4.22
C GLY A 126 11.39 13.35 -4.33
N SER A 127 12.47 12.58 -4.11
CA SER A 127 13.84 13.07 -4.40
C SER A 127 14.23 12.77 -5.84
N ARG A 128 14.57 13.82 -6.60
CA ARG A 128 15.01 13.85 -8.01
C ARG A 128 16.18 12.88 -8.34
N GLY A 129 15.92 11.59 -8.40
CA GLY A 129 16.94 10.59 -8.78
C GLY A 129 16.58 9.11 -8.65
N GLY A 130 15.42 8.77 -8.07
CA GLY A 130 14.88 7.40 -8.15
C GLY A 130 14.06 7.25 -9.43
N TYR A 131 14.20 6.12 -10.14
CA TYR A 131 13.35 5.80 -11.29
C TYR A 131 11.90 6.13 -10.93
N PRO A 132 11.21 7.01 -11.69
CA PRO A 132 9.80 7.17 -11.47
C PRO A 132 9.21 5.77 -11.63
N ALA A 133 8.52 5.25 -10.60
CA ALA A 133 7.48 4.26 -10.83
C ALA A 133 6.72 4.81 -12.02
N THR A 134 6.85 4.18 -13.19
CA THR A 134 6.64 4.86 -14.46
C THR A 134 5.31 5.56 -14.36
N ALA A 135 5.37 6.88 -14.26
CA ALA A 135 4.22 7.74 -14.39
C ALA A 135 3.91 7.67 -15.88
N CYS A 136 3.42 6.52 -16.35
CA CYS A 136 2.59 6.48 -17.53
C CYS A 136 1.49 7.46 -17.19
N SER A 137 1.43 8.55 -17.95
CA SER A 137 0.56 9.71 -17.83
C SER A 137 -0.95 9.41 -17.93
N GLY A 138 -1.35 8.17 -17.62
CA GLY A 138 -2.73 7.70 -17.46
C GLY A 138 -2.95 6.80 -16.24
N LEU A 139 -1.96 6.60 -15.35
CA LEU A 139 -2.06 5.70 -14.18
C LEU A 139 -3.10 6.14 -13.13
N TRP A 140 -3.52 7.41 -13.16
CA TRP A 140 -4.46 8.01 -12.20
C TRP A 140 -5.81 8.35 -12.82
N ARG A 141 -6.07 7.90 -14.05
CA ARG A 141 -7.38 8.09 -14.66
C ARG A 141 -8.31 6.97 -14.17
N THR A 142 -8.60 6.98 -12.87
CA THR A 142 -9.73 6.22 -12.33
C THR A 142 -11.00 6.77 -12.98
N ARG A 143 -11.74 5.91 -13.69
CA ARG A 143 -13.17 6.17 -13.83
C ARG A 143 -13.76 6.19 -12.43
N ARG A 144 -14.70 7.11 -12.22
CA ARG A 144 -15.36 7.43 -10.93
C ARG A 144 -15.57 6.18 -10.09
N GLY A 145 -15.16 6.28 -8.83
CA GLY A 145 -15.13 5.18 -7.87
C GLY A 145 -16.50 4.55 -7.63
N ASP A 146 -16.76 3.46 -8.34
CA ASP A 146 -17.70 2.44 -7.88
C ASP A 146 -16.89 1.35 -7.18
N THR A 147 -16.80 1.46 -5.87
CA THR A 147 -16.19 0.49 -4.96
C THR A 147 -17.24 -0.48 -4.38
N ALA A 148 -18.51 -0.33 -4.77
CA ALA A 148 -19.65 -1.06 -4.20
C ALA A 148 -19.93 -2.39 -4.91
N HIS A 149 -19.41 -2.59 -6.12
CA HIS A 149 -19.70 -3.76 -6.94
C HIS A 149 -18.43 -4.58 -7.22
N PHE A 150 -18.23 -5.66 -6.47
CA PHE A 150 -17.40 -6.77 -6.96
C PHE A 150 -18.25 -7.57 -7.93
N GLY A 151 -17.97 -7.48 -9.24
CA GLY A 151 -18.73 -8.21 -10.26
C GLY A 151 -18.79 -9.72 -9.99
N THR A 152 -19.87 -10.37 -10.40
CA THR A 152 -19.98 -11.83 -10.42
C THR A 152 -18.85 -12.43 -11.26
N SER A 153 -18.19 -13.47 -10.76
CA SER A 153 -17.11 -14.13 -11.50
C SER A 153 -17.65 -14.73 -12.79
N GLU A 154 -16.90 -14.66 -13.89
CA GLU A 154 -17.29 -15.29 -15.16
C GLU A 154 -17.59 -16.79 -14.98
N GLN A 155 -16.91 -17.44 -14.04
CA GLN A 155 -17.13 -18.85 -13.65
C GLN A 155 -18.53 -19.14 -13.06
N SER A 156 -19.26 -18.10 -12.64
CA SER A 156 -20.64 -18.22 -12.12
C SER A 156 -21.70 -18.04 -13.21
N ARG A 157 -21.31 -17.72 -14.45
CA ARG A 157 -22.21 -17.63 -15.60
C ARG A 157 -22.28 -19.01 -16.26
N GLN A 158 -23.25 -19.83 -15.82
CA GLN A 158 -23.65 -21.04 -16.53
C GLN A 158 -24.66 -20.71 -17.63
#